data_AF-A0A7C6QSJ1-F1
#
_entry.id   AF-A0A7C6QSJ1-F1
#
_cell.length_a   1.000
_cell.length_b   1.000
_cell.length_c   1.000
_cell.angle_alpha   90.00
_cell.angle_beta   90.00
_cell.angle_gamma   90.00
#
_symmetry.space_group_name_H-M   'P 1'
#
loop_
_entity.id
_entity.type
_entity.pdbx_description
1 polymer ?
#
loop_
_entity_poly.entity_id
_entity_poly.type
_entity_poly.pdbx_seq_one_letter_code
_entity_poly.pdbx_strand_id
1 'polypeptide(L)'
;MAFEFFGGVPKTLNNLKTAVKDGWGKTAKEQDKFLAFRAHYAYNSRFCNAGEAHEKGLVEGLVGLVRQNALVPMPKVKDWDELNQLLLEYCLDYIAEQHIRGRDMPVNESLAIEKTALTPALNSI
;
A
#
# COMPACT_ATOMS: atom_id res chain seq x y z
N MET A 1 1.04 -7.56 9.76
CA MET A 1 1.40 -6.24 9.17
C MET A 1 1.55 -6.37 7.65
N ALA A 2 1.38 -5.30 6.84
CA ALA A 2 1.42 -5.42 5.36
C ALA A 2 2.70 -6.06 4.79
N PHE A 3 3.87 -5.79 5.39
CA PHE A 3 5.13 -6.41 4.96
C PHE A 3 5.13 -7.93 5.11
N GLU A 4 4.47 -8.47 6.13
CA GLU A 4 4.33 -9.92 6.32
C GLU A 4 3.45 -10.52 5.22
N PHE A 5 2.34 -9.87 4.89
CA PHE A 5 1.46 -10.32 3.80
C PHE A 5 2.18 -10.38 2.45
N PHE A 6 3.00 -9.37 2.15
CA PHE A 6 3.77 -9.33 0.90
C PHE A 6 5.08 -10.14 0.96
N GLY A 7 5.48 -10.62 2.14
CA GLY A 7 6.69 -11.42 2.35
C GLY A 7 7.99 -10.61 2.40
N GLY A 8 7.92 -9.30 2.59
CA GLY A 8 9.11 -8.45 2.68
C GLY A 8 8.82 -6.95 2.68
N VAL A 9 9.88 -6.17 2.71
CA VAL A 9 9.88 -4.71 2.75
C VAL A 9 10.37 -4.15 1.41
N PRO A 10 9.62 -3.25 0.76
CA PRO A 10 10.09 -2.58 -0.45
C PRO A 10 11.21 -1.58 -0.12
N LYS A 11 12.11 -1.34 -1.07
CA LYS A 11 13.25 -0.43 -0.89
C LYS A 11 12.85 1.02 -0.62
N THR A 12 11.68 1.43 -1.13
CA THR A 12 11.16 2.78 -1.00
C THR A 12 9.66 2.73 -0.69
N LEU A 13 9.23 3.50 0.30
CA LEU A 13 7.82 3.69 0.63
C LEU A 13 7.42 5.15 0.45
N ASN A 14 6.27 5.35 -0.17
CA ASN A 14 5.65 6.66 -0.22
C ASN A 14 4.95 6.93 1.11
N ASN A 15 5.38 7.98 1.79
CA ASN A 15 4.85 8.32 3.10
C ASN A 15 3.62 9.24 3.01
N LEU A 16 2.70 9.06 3.95
CA LEU A 16 1.54 9.93 4.14
C LEU A 16 1.97 11.29 4.71
N LYS A 17 1.12 12.31 4.56
CA LYS A 17 1.33 13.63 5.19
C LYS A 17 1.51 13.50 6.72
N THR A 18 0.87 12.52 7.33
CA THR A 18 0.99 12.20 8.76
C THR A 18 2.35 11.68 9.19
N ALA A 19 3.22 11.30 8.25
CA ALA A 19 4.62 10.94 8.53
C ALA A 19 5.55 12.16 8.50
N VAL A 20 5.05 13.32 8.06
CA VAL A 20 5.83 14.57 7.94
C VAL A 20 5.60 15.41 9.19
N LYS A 21 6.70 15.87 9.78
CA LYS A 21 6.74 16.85 10.88
C LYS A 21 6.69 18.28 10.33
N ASP A 22 7.43 18.53 9.25
CA ASP A 22 7.59 19.85 8.63
C ASP A 22 8.02 19.72 7.15
N GLY A 23 7.73 20.72 6.30
CA GLY A 23 8.09 20.75 4.88
C GLY A 23 7.27 19.83 3.96
N TRP A 24 7.75 19.64 2.73
CA TRP A 24 7.15 18.75 1.72
C TRP A 24 8.19 18.26 0.70
N GLY A 25 7.86 17.20 -0.04
CA GLY A 25 8.74 16.64 -1.06
C GLY A 25 10.14 16.32 -0.51
N LYS A 26 11.18 16.77 -1.22
CA LYS A 26 12.59 16.58 -0.81
C LYS A 26 12.99 17.33 0.48
N THR A 27 12.22 18.34 0.89
CA THR A 27 12.50 19.14 2.10
C THR A 27 11.75 18.63 3.33
N ALA A 28 10.93 17.60 3.16
CA ALA A 28 10.11 17.05 4.25
C ALA A 28 11.00 16.46 5.36
N LYS A 29 10.71 16.89 6.59
CA LYS A 29 11.27 16.31 7.81
C LYS A 29 10.31 15.26 8.33
N GLU A 30 10.79 14.03 8.45
CA GLU A 30 10.02 12.90 8.95
C GLU A 30 9.75 13.04 10.46
N GLN A 31 8.61 12.55 10.94
CA GLN A 31 8.34 12.44 12.37
C GLN A 31 9.18 11.33 13.01
N ASP A 32 9.57 11.50 14.28
CA ASP A 32 10.49 10.61 14.99
C ASP A 32 10.02 9.14 15.01
N LYS A 33 8.70 8.90 15.12
CA LYS A 33 8.12 7.55 15.05
C LYS A 33 8.32 6.90 13.68
N PHE A 34 8.22 7.66 12.60
CA PHE A 34 8.44 7.16 11.24
C PHE A 34 9.92 7.01 10.92
N LEU A 35 10.80 7.85 11.50
CA LEU A 35 12.25 7.63 11.46
C LEU A 35 12.63 6.28 12.12
N ALA A 36 12.07 5.99 13.30
CA ALA A 36 12.31 4.72 13.99
C ALA A 36 11.75 3.53 13.20
N PHE A 37 10.53 3.65 12.65
CA PHE A 37 9.93 2.63 11.80
C PHE A 37 10.77 2.37 10.54
N ARG A 38 11.27 3.42 9.89
CA ARG A 38 12.17 3.33 8.75
C ARG A 38 13.49 2.67 9.09
N ALA A 39 14.09 3.01 10.24
CA ALA A 39 15.32 2.37 10.70
C ALA A 39 15.11 0.88 10.99
N HIS A 40 13.97 0.51 11.58
CA HIS A 40 13.64 -0.87 11.90
C HIS A 40 13.42 -1.74 10.64
N TYR A 41 12.74 -1.22 9.62
CA TYR A 41 12.44 -1.97 8.40
C TYR A 41 13.39 -1.69 7.22
N ALA A 42 14.40 -0.84 7.42
CA ALA A 42 15.45 -0.51 6.46
C ALA A 42 14.96 -0.06 5.06
N TYR A 43 13.88 0.71 4.99
CA TYR A 43 13.37 1.29 3.73
C TYR A 43 13.76 2.77 3.57
N ASN A 44 13.54 3.34 2.38
CA ASN A 44 13.70 4.77 2.11
C ASN A 44 12.34 5.49 2.05
N SER A 45 12.23 6.65 2.69
CA SER A 45 11.00 7.45 2.62
C SER A 45 11.02 8.35 1.38
N ARG A 46 9.96 8.26 0.57
CA ARG A 46 9.65 9.22 -0.49
C ARG A 46 8.41 10.01 -0.08
N PHE A 47 8.54 11.32 0.06
CA PHE A 47 7.41 12.20 0.38
C PHE A 47 6.82 12.79 -0.89
N CYS A 48 5.50 12.79 -0.97
CA CYS A 48 4.79 13.39 -2.10
C CYS A 48 5.00 14.91 -2.12
N ASN A 49 5.06 15.48 -3.31
CA ASN A 49 5.08 16.93 -3.49
C ASN A 49 3.67 17.51 -3.32
N ALA A 50 3.57 18.69 -2.73
CA ALA A 50 2.29 19.39 -2.62
C ALA A 50 1.83 19.85 -4.02
N GLY A 51 0.56 19.60 -4.37
CA GLY A 51 0.00 19.93 -5.68
C GLY A 51 0.17 18.86 -6.76
N GLU A 52 0.96 17.81 -6.50
CA GLU A 52 1.17 16.71 -7.47
C GLU A 52 0.17 15.56 -7.25
N ALA A 53 -1.11 15.83 -7.55
CA ALA A 53 -2.20 14.86 -7.39
C ALA A 53 -1.94 13.54 -8.14
N HIS A 54 -1.18 13.58 -9.23
CA HIS A 54 -0.80 12.40 -10.00
C HIS A 54 0.01 11.37 -9.17
N GLU A 55 0.76 11.80 -8.14
CA GLU A 55 1.51 10.91 -7.26
C GLU A 55 0.57 10.08 -6.34
N LYS A 56 -0.71 10.45 -6.25
CA LYS A 56 -1.74 9.75 -5.47
C LYS A 56 -2.90 9.21 -6.30
N GLY A 57 -3.01 9.58 -7.57
CA GLY A 57 -4.16 9.23 -8.42
C GLY A 57 -4.45 7.73 -8.49
N LEU A 58 -3.42 6.86 -8.46
CA LEU A 58 -3.63 5.41 -8.43
C LEU A 58 -4.27 4.94 -7.11
N VAL A 59 -3.79 5.45 -5.97
CA VAL A 59 -4.32 5.07 -4.64
C VAL A 59 -5.76 5.53 -4.50
N GLU A 60 -6.05 6.77 -4.90
CA GLU A 60 -7.42 7.32 -4.86
C GLU A 60 -8.36 6.55 -5.79
N GLY A 61 -7.88 6.18 -6.99
CA GLY A 61 -8.60 5.33 -7.93
C GLY A 61 -8.93 3.95 -7.36
N LEU A 62 -7.96 3.29 -6.73
CA LEU A 62 -8.17 1.97 -6.11
C LEU A 62 -9.10 2.04 -4.89
N VAL A 63 -9.01 3.09 -4.08
CA VAL A 63 -9.97 3.33 -2.99
C VAL A 63 -11.38 3.50 -3.56
N GLY A 64 -11.53 4.27 -4.64
CA GLY A 64 -12.80 4.42 -5.36
C GLY A 64 -13.32 3.08 -5.88
N LEU A 65 -12.45 2.27 -6.49
CA LEU A 65 -12.77 0.95 -7.01
C LEU A 65 -13.33 0.04 -5.90
N VAL A 66 -12.61 -0.12 -4.79
CA VAL A 66 -13.07 -0.97 -3.67
C VAL A 66 -14.41 -0.49 -3.14
N ARG A 67 -14.59 0.83 -2.96
CA ARG A 67 -15.85 1.40 -2.47
C ARG A 67 -17.02 1.18 -3.41
N GLN A 68 -16.78 1.15 -4.72
CA GLN A 68 -17.82 1.01 -5.74
C GLN A 68 -18.14 -0.44 -6.09
N ASN A 69 -17.26 -1.39 -5.75
CA ASN A 69 -17.39 -2.79 -6.16
C ASN A 69 -17.45 -3.77 -4.99
N ALA A 70 -16.60 -3.62 -3.97
CA ALA A 70 -16.59 -4.52 -2.80
C ALA A 70 -17.66 -4.16 -1.76
N LEU A 71 -18.04 -2.87 -1.71
CA LEU A 71 -19.00 -2.34 -0.74
C LEU A 71 -20.38 -2.02 -1.35
N VAL A 72 -20.64 -2.50 -2.58
CA VAL A 72 -21.90 -2.25 -3.30
C VAL A 72 -22.46 -3.56 -3.87
N PRO A 73 -23.71 -3.94 -3.52
CA PRO A 73 -24.54 -3.32 -2.48
C PRO A 73 -23.86 -3.39 -1.10
N MET A 74 -24.27 -2.52 -0.17
CA MET A 74 -23.67 -2.47 1.18
C MET A 74 -23.67 -3.88 1.82
N PRO A 75 -22.50 -4.43 2.17
CA PRO A 75 -22.43 -5.77 2.76
C PRO A 75 -23.20 -5.82 4.08
N LYS A 76 -23.98 -6.89 4.25
CA LYS A 76 -24.63 -7.20 5.53
C LYS A 76 -23.76 -8.19 6.27
N VAL A 77 -22.99 -7.68 7.22
CA VAL A 77 -22.03 -8.43 8.03
C VAL A 77 -22.37 -8.27 9.50
N LYS A 78 -22.04 -9.27 10.29
CA LYS A 78 -22.30 -9.37 11.72
C LYS A 78 -21.36 -8.50 12.55
N ASP A 79 -20.11 -8.40 12.13
CA ASP A 79 -19.04 -7.72 12.85
C ASP A 79 -17.93 -7.25 11.91
N TRP A 80 -16.91 -6.60 12.49
CA TRP A 80 -15.76 -6.08 11.75
C TRP A 80 -14.87 -7.17 11.18
N ASP A 81 -14.83 -8.35 11.80
CA ASP A 81 -13.98 -9.45 11.35
C ASP A 81 -14.53 -10.06 10.05
N GLU A 82 -15.85 -10.23 9.97
CA GLU A 82 -16.51 -10.65 8.74
C GLU A 82 -16.32 -9.63 7.60
N LEU A 83 -16.38 -8.33 7.92
CA LEU A 83 -16.08 -7.29 6.92
C LEU A 83 -14.62 -7.36 6.42
N ASN A 84 -13.66 -7.53 7.34
CA ASN A 84 -12.25 -7.63 7.00
C ASN A 84 -11.97 -8.85 6.12
N GLN A 85 -12.63 -9.98 6.40
CA GLN A 85 -12.51 -11.19 5.59
C GLN A 85 -13.04 -10.98 4.17
N LEU A 86 -14.22 -10.36 4.02
CA LEU A 86 -14.80 -10.03 2.72
C LEU A 86 -13.89 -9.10 1.90
N LEU A 87 -13.33 -8.07 2.54
CA LEU A 87 -12.41 -7.15 1.89
C LEU A 87 -11.09 -7.83 1.50
N LEU A 88 -10.59 -8.74 2.35
CA LEU A 88 -9.38 -9.51 2.07
C LEU A 88 -9.60 -10.42 0.85
N GLU A 89 -10.71 -11.15 0.79
CA GLU A 89 -11.09 -11.99 -0.35
C GLU A 89 -11.17 -11.17 -1.63
N TYR A 90 -11.85 -10.02 -1.60
CA TYR A 90 -11.91 -9.11 -2.75
C TYR A 90 -10.52 -8.67 -3.21
N CYS A 91 -9.61 -8.35 -2.29
CA CYS A 91 -8.23 -7.99 -2.63
C CYS A 91 -7.44 -9.17 -3.21
N LEU A 92 -7.65 -10.39 -2.73
CA LEU A 92 -7.00 -11.59 -3.26
C LEU A 92 -7.50 -11.91 -4.68
N ASP A 93 -8.80 -11.82 -4.91
CA ASP A 93 -9.40 -11.99 -6.24
C ASP A 93 -8.90 -10.90 -7.21
N TYR A 94 -8.78 -9.66 -6.72
CA TYR A 94 -8.18 -8.57 -7.50
C TYR A 94 -6.74 -8.91 -7.92
N ILE A 95 -5.92 -9.42 -7.00
CA ILE A 95 -4.55 -9.83 -7.31
C ILE A 95 -4.53 -10.96 -8.32
N ALA A 96 -5.41 -11.96 -8.18
CA ALA A 96 -5.43 -13.15 -9.03
C ALA A 96 -5.86 -12.86 -10.47
N GLU A 97 -6.90 -12.04 -10.65
CA GLU A 97 -7.64 -11.97 -11.92
C GLU A 97 -7.43 -10.67 -12.70
N GLN A 98 -6.94 -9.60 -12.07
CA GLN A 98 -7.01 -8.27 -12.69
C GLN A 98 -5.83 -7.94 -13.58
N HIS A 99 -6.15 -7.27 -14.69
CA HIS A 99 -5.19 -6.65 -15.60
C HIS A 99 -5.47 -5.15 -15.67
N ILE A 100 -4.58 -4.34 -15.09
CA ILE A 100 -4.73 -2.88 -15.08
C ILE A 100 -4.58 -2.35 -16.50
N ARG A 101 -5.58 -1.59 -16.97
CA ARG A 101 -5.55 -0.94 -18.29
C ARG A 101 -4.28 -0.13 -18.49
N GLY A 102 -3.57 -0.39 -19.59
CA GLY A 102 -2.32 0.30 -19.92
C GLY A 102 -1.07 -0.29 -19.24
N ARG A 103 -1.19 -1.43 -18.57
CA ARG A 103 -0.05 -2.26 -18.14
C ARG A 103 0.07 -3.47 -19.05
N ASP A 104 1.30 -3.93 -19.26
CA ASP A 104 1.57 -5.07 -20.14
C ASP A 104 1.35 -6.42 -19.45
N MET A 105 1.45 -6.46 -18.12
CA MET A 105 1.32 -7.66 -17.30
C MET A 105 0.12 -7.60 -16.37
N PRO A 106 -0.51 -8.75 -16.06
CA PRO A 106 -1.51 -8.84 -15.02
C PRO A 106 -0.92 -8.59 -13.63
N VAL A 107 -1.78 -8.34 -12.65
CA VAL A 107 -1.38 -7.93 -11.29
C VAL A 107 -0.60 -9.04 -10.58
N ASN A 108 -1.04 -10.29 -10.68
CA ASN A 108 -0.36 -11.46 -10.09
C ASN A 108 1.09 -11.63 -10.59
N GLU A 109 1.34 -11.54 -11.89
CA GLU A 109 2.66 -11.67 -12.49
C GLU A 109 3.57 -10.50 -12.10
N SER A 110 3.04 -9.28 -12.16
CA SER A 110 3.76 -8.08 -11.72
C SER A 110 4.15 -8.19 -10.24
N LEU A 111 3.24 -8.66 -9.39
CA LEU A 111 3.48 -8.87 -7.96
C LEU A 111 4.54 -9.96 -7.72
N ALA A 112 4.53 -11.05 -8.49
CA ALA A 112 5.52 -12.10 -8.37
C ALA A 112 6.94 -11.57 -8.67
N ILE A 113 7.08 -10.71 -9.68
CA ILE A 113 8.35 -10.04 -10.00
C ILE A 113 8.75 -9.10 -8.85
N GLU A 114 7.86 -8.22 -8.40
CA GLU A 114 8.14 -7.26 -7.32
C GLU A 114 8.55 -7.96 -6.02
N LYS A 115 7.95 -9.12 -5.70
CA LYS A 115 8.31 -9.92 -4.51
C LYS A 115 9.77 -10.33 -4.51
N THR A 116 10.38 -10.58 -5.68
CA THR A 116 11.81 -10.93 -5.77
C THR A 116 12.74 -9.77 -5.43
N ALA A 117 12.23 -8.53 -5.49
CA ALA A 117 12.99 -7.32 -5.20
C ALA A 117 12.81 -6.82 -3.74
N LEU A 118 11.95 -7.48 -2.96
CA LEU A 118 11.73 -7.13 -1.55
C LEU A 118 12.92 -7.53 -0.68
N THR A 119 13.19 -6.72 0.33
CA THR A 119 14.11 -7.09 1.41
C THR A 119 13.36 -7.98 2.38
N PRO A 120 13.96 -9.05 2.93
CA PRO A 120 13.31 -9.86 3.96
C PRO A 120 12.86 -8.97 5.11
N ALA A 121 11.61 -9.13 5.55
CA ALA A 121 11.17 -8.50 6.79
C ALA A 121 12.07 -9.03 7.90
N LEU A 122 12.69 -8.13 8.67
CA LEU A 122 13.40 -8.50 9.88
C LEU A 122 12.34 -9.08 10.82
N ASN A 123 12.27 -10.41 10.90
CA ASN A 123 11.46 -11.07 11.90
C ASN A 123 11.94 -10.54 13.24
N SER A 124 11.03 -9.88 13.96
CA SER A 124 11.27 -9.29 15.27
C SER A 124 12.00 -10.31 16.16
N ILE A 125 13.16 -9.89 16.68
CA ILE A 125 13.72 -10.43 17.94
C ILE A 125 12.69 -10.18 19.04
#